data_AF-A0A2N2HJM8-F1
#
_entry.id   AF-A0A2N2HJM8-F1
#
_cell.length_a   1.000
_cell.length_b   1.000
_cell.length_c   1.000
_cell.angle_alpha   90.00
_cell.angle_beta   90.00
_cell.angle_gamma   90.00
#
_symmetry.space_group_name_H-M   'P 1'
#
loop_
_entity.id
_entity.type
_entity.pdbx_description
1 polymer ?
#
loop_
_entity_poly.entity_id
_entity_poly.type
_entity_poly.pdbx_seq_one_letter_code
_entity_poly.pdbx_strand_id
1 'polypeptide(L)'
;MGRFFTPSQVQIAGGAFSQAESLVGRHFRITGEDMKAHRYDVKTLAFLENHEVRDEAFAHLCKYQVGREKEGVGQAAGMHFYRVCLQDHRILDAVERGTSFIRLTPLLLYIAAHELVHIIRFDRGEIDFNAPETDKEKEEEKVHGITRTILQGLRQPEVGIVAECFDSRYRLGDWVN
;
A
#
# COMPACT_ATOMS: atom_id res chain seq x y z
N MET A 1 -5.92 -19.97 -12.55
CA MET A 1 -5.06 -20.65 -11.55
C MET A 1 -4.19 -19.56 -10.95
N GLY A 2 -4.39 -19.21 -9.68
CA GLY A 2 -3.74 -18.04 -9.07
C GLY A 2 -2.22 -18.22 -9.02
N ARG A 3 -1.48 -17.19 -9.47
CA ARG A 3 -0.03 -17.12 -9.25
C ARG A 3 0.22 -16.48 -7.90
N PHE A 4 0.93 -17.18 -7.03
CA PHE A 4 1.25 -16.73 -5.69
C PHE A 4 2.74 -16.46 -5.54
N PHE A 5 3.09 -15.60 -4.60
CA PHE A 5 4.47 -15.43 -4.18
C PHE A 5 5.01 -16.73 -3.58
N THR A 6 6.23 -17.07 -4.00
CA THR A 6 7.05 -18.07 -3.31
C THR A 6 7.44 -17.57 -1.92
N PRO A 7 7.83 -18.45 -0.98
CA PRO A 7 8.30 -18.02 0.34
C PRO A 7 9.42 -16.97 0.28
N SER A 8 10.35 -17.08 -0.68
CA SER A 8 11.40 -16.08 -0.90
C SER A 8 10.84 -14.72 -1.34
N GLN A 9 9.82 -14.70 -2.19
CA GLN A 9 9.17 -13.45 -2.63
C GLN A 9 8.35 -12.82 -1.50
N VAL A 10 7.75 -13.61 -0.62
CA VAL A 10 7.11 -13.12 0.62
C VAL A 10 8.14 -12.43 1.52
N GLN A 11 9.34 -13.00 1.68
CA GLN A 11 10.42 -12.35 2.43
C GLN A 11 10.88 -11.03 1.78
N ILE A 12 10.96 -10.99 0.44
CA ILE A 12 11.27 -9.75 -0.29
C ILE A 12 10.19 -8.69 -0.05
N ALA A 13 8.92 -9.07 -0.06
CA ALA A 13 7.82 -8.16 0.24
C ALA A 13 7.94 -7.61 1.67
N GLY A 14 8.16 -8.47 2.66
CA GLY A 14 8.37 -8.04 4.05
C GLY A 14 9.54 -7.04 4.17
N GLY A 15 10.68 -7.34 3.54
CA GLY A 15 11.84 -6.44 3.52
C GLY A 15 11.54 -5.08 2.85
N ALA A 16 10.76 -5.09 1.77
CA ALA A 16 10.34 -3.86 1.08
C ALA A 16 9.44 -2.99 1.98
N PHE A 17 8.49 -3.58 2.71
CA PHE A 17 7.65 -2.85 3.68
C PHE A 17 8.48 -2.29 4.82
N SER A 18 9.38 -3.06 5.43
CA SER A 18 10.28 -2.54 6.48
C SER A 18 11.15 -1.37 5.99
N GLN A 19 11.62 -1.42 4.74
CA GLN A 19 12.36 -0.32 4.16
C GLN A 19 11.47 0.91 3.89
N ALA A 20 10.25 0.68 3.39
CA ALA A 20 9.27 1.74 3.15
C ALA A 20 8.87 2.44 4.44
N GLU A 21 8.63 1.71 5.54
CA GLU A 21 8.34 2.29 6.86
C GLU A 21 9.41 3.29 7.30
N SER A 22 10.70 2.94 7.13
CA SER A 22 11.82 3.83 7.49
C SER A 22 11.87 5.08 6.60
N LEU A 23 11.57 4.95 5.32
CA LEU A 23 11.58 6.06 4.36
C LEU A 23 10.41 7.01 4.58
N VAL A 24 9.20 6.45 4.64
CA VAL A 24 7.95 7.17 4.84
C VAL A 24 7.91 7.80 6.24
N GLY A 25 8.33 7.07 7.27
CA GLY A 25 8.43 7.58 8.64
C GLY A 25 9.35 8.80 8.74
N ARG A 26 10.53 8.77 8.09
CA ARG A 26 11.42 9.94 8.03
C ARG A 26 10.78 11.13 7.33
N HIS A 27 10.05 10.91 6.23
CA HIS A 27 9.37 11.98 5.50
C HIS A 27 8.30 12.67 6.35
N PHE A 28 7.47 11.89 7.04
CA PHE A 28 6.39 12.41 7.88
C PHE A 28 6.79 12.76 9.32
N ARG A 29 8.08 12.58 9.66
CA ARG A 29 8.66 12.78 11.01
C ARG A 29 7.97 11.92 12.07
N ILE A 30 7.69 10.67 11.72
CA ILE A 30 7.04 9.66 12.55
C ILE A 30 8.12 8.70 13.05
N THR A 31 8.12 8.38 14.34
CA THR A 31 9.07 7.42 14.91
C THR A 31 8.68 5.98 14.53
N GLY A 32 9.61 5.02 14.63
CA GLY A 32 9.29 3.62 14.33
C GLY A 32 8.22 3.02 15.24
N GLU A 33 8.07 3.54 16.47
CA GLU A 33 7.00 3.11 17.39
C GLU A 33 5.64 3.68 16.99
N ASP A 34 5.61 4.95 16.58
CA ASP A 34 4.40 5.58 16.04
C ASP A 34 3.98 4.96 14.70
N MET A 35 4.94 4.49 13.90
CA MET A 35 4.64 3.76 12.67
C MET A 35 3.89 2.46 12.95
N LYS A 36 4.28 1.74 14.01
CA LYS A 36 3.54 0.55 14.48
C LYS A 36 2.16 0.90 15.04
N ALA A 37 1.95 2.14 15.49
CA ALA A 37 0.65 2.63 15.96
C ALA A 37 -0.36 2.87 14.83
N HIS A 38 0.09 3.00 13.57
CA HIS A 38 -0.77 3.07 12.38
C HIS A 38 -1.53 1.77 12.06
N ARG A 39 -1.36 0.71 12.89
CA ARG A 39 -2.20 -0.50 12.93
C ARG A 39 -2.54 -1.00 11.54
N TYR A 40 -1.52 -1.38 10.78
CA TYR A 40 -1.71 -1.99 9.48
C TYR A 40 -1.12 -3.41 9.45
N ASP A 41 -1.68 -4.25 8.58
CA ASP A 41 -1.21 -5.59 8.26
C ASP A 41 -0.96 -5.71 6.76
N VAL A 42 -0.10 -6.64 6.35
CA VAL A 42 0.21 -6.90 4.95
C VAL A 42 -0.09 -8.36 4.64
N LYS A 43 -0.97 -8.58 3.67
CA LYS A 43 -1.31 -9.93 3.20
C LYS A 43 -1.01 -10.09 1.71
N THR A 44 -0.43 -11.23 1.37
CA THR A 44 -0.25 -11.69 -0.01
C THR A 44 -1.49 -12.45 -0.48
N LEU A 45 -1.65 -12.59 -1.79
CA LEU A 45 -2.83 -13.19 -2.43
C LEU A 45 -3.22 -14.56 -1.86
N ALA A 46 -2.24 -15.36 -1.40
CA ALA A 46 -2.47 -16.67 -0.78
C ALA A 46 -3.30 -16.63 0.52
N PHE A 47 -3.40 -15.46 1.17
CA PHE A 47 -4.08 -15.27 2.46
C PHE A 47 -5.21 -14.24 2.40
N LEU A 48 -5.56 -13.79 1.19
CA LEU A 48 -6.66 -12.86 0.94
C LEU A 48 -7.99 -13.61 0.84
N GLU A 49 -9.04 -12.99 1.36
CA GLU A 49 -10.42 -13.40 1.15
C GLU A 49 -10.91 -12.93 -0.22
N ASN A 50 -11.96 -13.56 -0.76
CA ASN A 50 -12.45 -13.26 -2.11
C ASN A 50 -12.81 -11.78 -2.32
N HIS A 51 -13.26 -11.07 -1.27
CA HIS A 51 -13.59 -9.66 -1.34
C HIS A 51 -12.35 -8.75 -1.37
N GLU A 52 -11.20 -9.25 -0.92
CA GLU A 52 -9.88 -8.62 -0.91
C GLU A 52 -9.06 -8.98 -2.16
N VAL A 53 -9.64 -9.66 -3.15
CA VAL A 53 -8.97 -9.94 -4.43
C VAL A 53 -9.46 -8.94 -5.47
N ARG A 54 -8.51 -8.30 -6.16
CA ARG A 54 -8.78 -7.31 -7.22
C ARG A 54 -7.89 -7.59 -8.41
N ASP A 55 -8.47 -7.54 -9.60
CA ASP A 55 -7.76 -7.80 -10.85
C ASP A 55 -7.15 -6.53 -11.47
N GLU A 56 -7.52 -5.35 -10.99
CA GLU A 56 -7.14 -4.09 -11.63
C GLU A 56 -5.84 -3.50 -11.05
N ALA A 57 -5.62 -3.63 -9.73
CA ALA A 57 -4.51 -3.02 -9.00
C ALA A 57 -3.44 -4.02 -8.52
N PHE A 58 -2.24 -3.54 -8.20
CA PHE A 58 -1.16 -4.36 -7.59
C PHE A 58 -1.36 -4.60 -6.10
N ALA A 59 -1.95 -3.62 -5.43
CA ALA A 59 -2.34 -3.68 -4.04
C ALA A 59 -3.59 -2.83 -3.86
N HIS A 60 -4.29 -3.06 -2.76
CA HIS A 60 -5.29 -2.13 -2.28
C HIS A 60 -5.35 -2.17 -0.76
N LEU A 61 -5.95 -1.15 -0.19
CA LEU A 61 -6.17 -1.01 1.23
C LEU A 61 -7.61 -1.34 1.58
N CYS A 62 -7.77 -2.20 2.58
CA CYS A 62 -9.04 -2.44 3.26
C CYS A 62 -8.99 -1.81 4.66
N LYS A 63 -10.09 -1.15 5.07
CA LYS A 63 -10.23 -0.58 6.41
C LYS A 63 -11.19 -1.42 7.22
N TYR A 64 -10.73 -1.92 8.37
CA TYR A 64 -11.53 -2.74 9.27
C TYR A 64 -11.79 -2.00 10.57
N GLN A 65 -13.00 -2.12 11.10
CA GLN A 65 -13.36 -1.63 12.42
C GLN A 65 -13.23 -2.76 13.45
N VAL A 66 -12.42 -2.54 14.48
CA VAL A 66 -12.35 -3.37 15.68
C VAL A 66 -13.37 -2.82 16.67
N GLY A 67 -14.60 -3.30 16.54
CA GLY A 67 -15.71 -2.99 17.44
C GLY A 67 -16.55 -4.24 17.64
N ARG A 68 -16.77 -4.62 18.90
CA ARG A 68 -17.77 -5.64 19.27
C ARG A 68 -19.13 -5.13 18.79
N GLU A 69 -19.83 -5.93 18.00
CA GLU A 69 -21.28 -5.84 17.86
C GLU A 69 -21.91 -6.03 19.25
N LYS A 70 -22.04 -4.96 20.02
CA LYS A 70 -22.99 -4.88 21.13
C LYS A 70 -23.59 -3.49 21.14
N GLU A 71 -24.81 -3.44 20.61
CA GLU A 71 -25.75 -2.35 20.84
C GLU A 71 -25.79 -2.02 22.33
N GLY A 72 -25.49 -0.77 22.68
CA GLY A 72 -25.71 -0.25 24.02
C GLY A 72 -24.49 0.39 24.65
N VAL A 73 -24.58 1.72 24.78
CA VAL A 73 -23.88 2.58 25.74
C VAL A 73 -22.44 2.96 25.38
N GLY A 74 -22.28 4.21 24.93
CA GLY A 74 -21.02 4.97 24.96
C GLY A 74 -19.99 4.51 23.93
N GLN A 75 -20.06 5.09 22.72
CA GLN A 75 -19.09 4.86 21.65
C GLN A 75 -17.69 5.32 22.09
N ALA A 76 -16.89 4.41 22.64
CA ALA A 76 -15.44 4.52 22.52
C ALA A 76 -15.15 4.44 21.01
N ALA A 77 -14.44 5.42 20.46
CA ALA A 77 -14.09 5.47 19.05
C ALA A 77 -13.56 4.08 18.62
N GLY A 78 -14.30 3.40 17.75
CA GLY A 78 -13.97 2.06 17.31
C GLY A 78 -12.52 2.03 16.81
N MET A 79 -11.73 1.13 17.35
CA MET A 79 -10.33 1.01 16.95
C MET A 79 -10.31 0.52 15.49
N HIS A 80 -9.84 1.28 14.52
CA HIS A 80 -9.67 0.75 13.15
C HIS A 80 -8.27 0.16 12.93
N PHE A 81 -8.16 -0.71 11.94
CA PHE A 81 -6.89 -1.18 11.38
C PHE A 81 -6.98 -1.25 9.85
N TYR A 82 -5.84 -1.11 9.19
CA TYR A 82 -5.74 -1.20 7.74
C TYR A 82 -5.12 -2.53 7.31
N ARG A 83 -5.48 -3.04 6.15
CA ARG A 83 -4.81 -4.19 5.55
C ARG A 83 -4.40 -3.85 4.14
N VAL A 84 -3.12 -4.03 3.85
CA VAL A 84 -2.57 -3.94 2.50
C VAL A 84 -2.69 -5.32 1.85
N CYS A 85 -3.51 -5.40 0.81
CA CYS A 85 -3.85 -6.63 0.10
C CYS A 85 -3.05 -6.72 -1.21
N LEU A 86 -1.89 -7.38 -1.16
CA LEU A 86 -1.01 -7.55 -2.33
C LEU A 86 -1.59 -8.57 -3.32
N GLN A 87 -1.69 -8.16 -4.58
CA GLN A 87 -2.17 -8.99 -5.69
C GLN A 87 -0.98 -9.65 -6.39
N ASP A 88 -0.47 -10.73 -5.78
CA ASP A 88 0.75 -11.45 -6.21
C ASP A 88 0.79 -11.68 -7.72
N HIS A 89 -0.33 -12.16 -8.29
CA HIS A 89 -0.44 -12.46 -9.71
C HIS A 89 -0.18 -11.24 -10.59
N ARG A 90 -0.70 -10.06 -10.22
CA ARG A 90 -0.50 -8.79 -10.95
C ARG A 90 0.95 -8.33 -10.85
N ILE A 91 1.51 -8.41 -9.65
CA ILE A 91 2.89 -7.98 -9.38
C ILE A 91 3.87 -8.85 -10.18
N LEU A 92 3.72 -10.17 -10.12
CA LEU A 92 4.57 -11.11 -10.88
C LEU A 92 4.43 -10.89 -12.39
N ASP A 93 3.20 -10.71 -12.87
CA ASP A 93 2.91 -10.42 -14.26
C ASP A 93 3.57 -9.12 -14.75
N ALA A 94 3.58 -8.06 -13.93
CA ALA A 94 4.25 -6.81 -14.26
C ALA A 94 5.78 -6.96 -14.33
N VAL A 95 6.37 -7.73 -13.41
CA VAL A 95 7.80 -8.04 -13.43
C VAL A 95 8.19 -8.84 -14.67
N GLU A 96 7.37 -9.82 -15.08
CA GLU A 96 7.64 -10.61 -16.29
C GLU A 96 7.48 -9.81 -17.57
N ARG A 97 6.40 -9.01 -17.69
CA ARG A 97 6.17 -8.16 -18.88
C ARG A 97 7.20 -7.03 -18.99
N GLY A 98 7.71 -6.53 -17.86
CA GLY A 98 8.68 -5.44 -17.79
C GLY A 98 10.08 -5.75 -18.31
N THR A 99 10.32 -6.99 -18.80
CA THR A 99 11.46 -7.44 -19.62
C THR A 99 12.79 -6.69 -19.37
N SER A 100 13.25 -6.69 -18.12
CA SER A 100 14.56 -6.22 -17.59
C SER A 100 14.59 -4.89 -16.84
N PHE A 101 13.57 -4.02 -16.93
CA PHE A 101 13.59 -2.72 -16.24
C PHE A 101 12.83 -2.71 -14.91
N ILE A 102 11.80 -3.55 -14.80
CA ILE A 102 10.98 -3.67 -13.59
C ILE A 102 11.41 -4.92 -12.83
N ARG A 103 12.08 -4.71 -11.70
CA ARG A 103 12.47 -5.78 -10.78
C ARG A 103 11.48 -5.85 -9.63
N LEU A 104 11.32 -7.05 -9.06
CA LEU A 104 10.37 -7.31 -7.99
C LEU A 104 10.61 -6.40 -6.77
N THR A 105 11.86 -6.26 -6.32
CA THR A 105 12.18 -5.46 -5.12
C THR A 105 11.87 -3.96 -5.29
N PRO A 106 12.33 -3.26 -6.36
CA PRO A 106 11.91 -1.87 -6.62
C PRO A 106 10.40 -1.69 -6.75
N LEU A 107 9.70 -2.62 -7.40
CA LEU A 107 8.25 -2.57 -7.55
C LEU A 107 7.55 -2.69 -6.19
N LEU A 108 7.93 -3.68 -5.38
CA LEU A 108 7.36 -3.86 -4.05
C LEU A 108 7.68 -2.70 -3.12
N LEU A 109 8.87 -2.11 -3.22
CA LEU A 109 9.23 -0.94 -2.44
C LEU A 109 8.37 0.27 -2.80
N TYR A 110 8.10 0.47 -4.09
CA TYR A 110 7.20 1.52 -4.55
C TYR A 110 5.76 1.31 -4.06
N ILE A 111 5.21 0.09 -4.24
CA ILE A 111 3.88 -0.28 -3.74
C ILE A 111 3.80 -0.04 -2.24
N ALA A 112 4.76 -0.55 -1.46
CA ALA A 112 4.78 -0.41 -0.01
C ALA A 112 4.83 1.07 0.41
N ALA A 113 5.67 1.89 -0.23
CA ALA A 113 5.72 3.31 0.07
C ALA A 113 4.39 4.02 -0.26
N HIS A 114 3.77 3.69 -1.39
CA HIS A 114 2.47 4.23 -1.81
C HIS A 114 1.38 3.95 -0.77
N GLU A 115 1.19 2.69 -0.41
CA GLU A 115 0.14 2.28 0.55
C GLU A 115 0.40 2.84 1.96
N LEU A 116 1.66 2.92 2.41
CA LEU A 116 1.98 3.52 3.71
C LEU A 116 1.72 5.02 3.76
N VAL A 117 1.97 5.74 2.67
CA VAL A 117 1.60 7.16 2.57
C VAL A 117 0.09 7.32 2.71
N HIS A 118 -0.70 6.48 2.05
CA HIS A 118 -2.15 6.48 2.20
C HIS A 118 -2.60 6.20 3.63
N ILE A 119 -2.09 5.15 4.28
CA ILE A 119 -2.41 4.82 5.68
C ILE A 119 -2.19 6.03 6.59
N ILE A 120 -1.03 6.68 6.50
CA ILE A 120 -0.70 7.85 7.31
C ILE A 120 -1.66 9.01 7.04
N ARG A 121 -2.00 9.25 5.78
CA ARG A 121 -2.89 10.36 5.38
C ARG A 121 -4.33 10.10 5.86
N PHE A 122 -4.82 8.87 5.82
CA PHE A 122 -6.10 8.51 6.42
C PHE A 122 -6.09 8.66 7.94
N ASP A 123 -5.04 8.20 8.62
CA ASP A 123 -4.95 8.29 10.08
C ASP A 123 -4.83 9.74 10.58
N ARG A 124 -4.25 10.62 9.77
CA ARG A 124 -4.21 12.06 10.03
C ARG A 124 -5.51 12.79 9.67
N GLY A 125 -6.49 12.09 9.08
CA GLY A 125 -7.74 12.68 8.62
C GLY A 125 -7.57 13.64 7.45
N GLU A 126 -6.49 13.51 6.68
CA GLU A 126 -6.23 14.38 5.51
C GLU A 126 -7.15 14.06 4.33
N ILE A 127 -7.70 12.84 4.30
CA ILE A 127 -8.68 12.36 3.34
C ILE A 127 -9.57 11.33 4.04
N ASP A 128 -10.87 11.29 3.71
CA ASP A 128 -11.76 10.22 4.17
C ASP A 128 -11.55 8.97 3.30
N PHE A 129 -11.43 7.80 3.93
CA PHE A 129 -11.36 6.52 3.22
C PHE A 129 -12.58 6.28 2.31
N ASN A 130 -13.74 6.84 2.69
CA ASN A 130 -14.99 6.78 1.93
C ASN A 130 -15.25 8.03 1.08
N ALA A 131 -14.23 8.82 0.78
CA ALA A 131 -14.37 10.02 -0.04
C ALA A 131 -14.95 9.72 -1.44
N PRO A 132 -15.63 10.69 -2.08
CA PRO A 132 -16.08 10.56 -3.45
C PRO A 132 -14.94 10.26 -4.42
N GLU A 133 -15.25 9.64 -5.56
CA GLU A 133 -14.26 9.26 -6.60
C GLU A 133 -13.38 10.44 -7.04
N THR A 134 -13.96 11.62 -7.21
CA THR A 134 -13.22 12.84 -7.59
C THR A 134 -12.16 13.27 -6.59
N ASP A 135 -12.35 12.96 -5.30
CA ASP A 135 -11.37 13.27 -4.26
C ASP A 135 -10.36 12.14 -4.08
N LYS A 136 -10.78 10.89 -4.34
CA LYS A 136 -9.87 9.75 -4.44
C LYS A 136 -8.86 9.93 -5.57
N GLU A 137 -9.28 10.40 -6.75
CA GLU A 137 -8.36 10.69 -7.87
C GLU A 137 -7.30 11.75 -7.52
N LYS A 138 -7.69 12.83 -6.84
CA LYS A 138 -6.75 13.86 -6.36
C LYS A 138 -5.80 13.32 -5.30
N GLU A 139 -6.30 12.44 -4.44
CA GLU A 139 -5.49 11.80 -3.42
C GLU A 139 -4.46 10.85 -4.06
N GLU A 140 -4.82 10.06 -5.08
CA GLU A 140 -3.86 9.24 -5.83
C GLU A 140 -2.73 10.09 -6.43
N GLU A 141 -3.06 11.19 -7.12
CA GLU A 141 -2.07 12.09 -7.71
C GLU A 141 -1.12 12.63 -6.63
N LYS A 142 -1.67 13.00 -5.47
CA LYS A 142 -0.89 13.51 -4.35
C LYS A 142 0.01 12.44 -3.74
N VAL A 143 -0.50 11.22 -3.56
CA VAL A 143 0.29 10.12 -2.99
C VAL A 143 1.36 9.65 -3.96
N HIS A 144 1.12 9.63 -5.27
CA HIS A 144 2.16 9.41 -6.27
C HIS A 144 3.29 10.43 -6.15
N GLY A 145 2.95 11.72 -6.05
CA GLY A 145 3.93 12.80 -5.87
C GLY A 145 4.78 12.66 -4.59
N ILE A 146 4.12 12.34 -3.46
CA ILE A 146 4.81 12.09 -2.18
C ILE A 146 5.71 10.87 -2.28
N THR A 147 5.20 9.75 -2.80
CA THR A 147 5.93 8.49 -2.97
C THR A 147 7.18 8.69 -3.83
N ARG A 148 7.06 9.43 -4.94
CA ARG A 148 8.20 9.77 -5.79
C ARG A 148 9.24 10.59 -5.04
N THR A 149 8.81 11.60 -4.27
CA THR A 149 9.70 12.45 -3.47
C THR A 149 10.47 11.64 -2.43
N ILE A 150 9.80 10.69 -1.78
CA ILE A 150 10.40 9.80 -0.78
C ILE A 150 11.45 8.90 -1.43
N LEU A 151 11.11 8.28 -2.57
CA LEU A 151 11.97 7.29 -3.21
C LEU A 151 13.13 7.88 -4.01
N GLN A 152 13.00 9.12 -4.52
CA GLN A 152 14.11 9.85 -5.14
C GLN A 152 15.32 10.01 -4.20
N GLY A 153 15.09 10.04 -2.88
CA GLY A 153 16.15 10.08 -1.88
C GLY A 153 17.07 8.86 -1.85
N LEU A 154 16.65 7.72 -2.42
CA LEU A 154 17.46 6.49 -2.44
C LEU A 154 18.55 6.48 -3.51
N ARG A 155 18.49 7.39 -4.50
CA ARG A 155 19.39 7.41 -5.66
C ARG A 155 19.50 6.05 -6.38
N GLN A 156 18.41 5.29 -6.42
CA GLN A 156 18.31 4.00 -7.11
C GLN A 156 17.53 4.19 -8.42
N PRO A 157 18.20 4.11 -9.60
CA PRO A 157 17.54 4.35 -10.89
C PRO A 157 16.36 3.41 -11.15
N GLU A 158 16.44 2.15 -10.72
CA GLU A 158 15.40 1.14 -10.90
C GLU A 158 14.08 1.53 -10.21
N VAL A 159 14.14 2.16 -9.04
CA VAL A 159 12.95 2.64 -8.29
C VAL A 159 12.36 3.89 -8.97
N GLY A 160 13.21 4.74 -9.53
CA GLY A 160 12.78 5.90 -10.32
C GLY A 160 12.00 5.50 -11.57
N ILE A 161 12.49 4.48 -12.29
CA ILE A 161 11.81 3.94 -13.48
C ILE A 161 10.44 3.38 -13.12
N VAL A 162 10.35 2.63 -12.01
CA VAL A 162 9.07 2.14 -11.47
C VAL A 162 8.15 3.32 -11.22
N ALA A 163 8.56 4.31 -10.44
CA ALA A 163 7.72 5.48 -10.13
C ALA A 163 7.19 6.20 -11.39
N GLU A 164 8.01 6.36 -12.42
CA GLU A 164 7.61 7.00 -13.68
C GLU A 164 6.67 6.13 -14.54
N CYS A 165 6.87 4.81 -14.57
CA CYS A 165 6.00 3.91 -15.29
C CYS A 165 4.58 3.87 -14.70
N PHE A 166 4.47 4.05 -13.38
CA PHE A 166 3.21 3.90 -12.67
C PHE A 166 2.42 5.21 -12.52
N ASP A 167 3.06 6.36 -12.70
CA ASP A 167 2.43 7.70 -12.77
C ASP A 167 1.49 7.88 -13.99
N SER A 168 1.63 7.05 -15.05
CA SER A 168 0.97 7.29 -16.34
C SER A 168 0.06 6.17 -16.85
N ARG A 169 0.07 4.96 -16.28
CA ARG A 169 -0.57 3.78 -16.91
C ARG A 169 -1.25 2.76 -16.01
N TYR A 170 -1.14 2.84 -14.68
CA TYR A 170 -1.73 1.84 -13.79
C TYR A 170 -2.44 2.51 -12.61
N ARG A 171 -3.71 2.17 -12.38
CA ARG A 171 -4.38 2.48 -11.11
C ARG A 171 -3.75 1.63 -10.02
N LEU A 172 -3.11 2.29 -9.06
CA LEU A 172 -2.63 1.69 -7.83
C LEU A 172 -3.64 2.03 -6.74
N GLY A 173 -4.17 1.02 -6.07
CA GLY A 173 -5.12 1.21 -4.97
C GLY A 173 -6.56 1.45 -5.45
N ASP A 174 -7.44 0.48 -5.19
CA ASP A 174 -8.87 0.74 -5.08
C ASP A 174 -9.25 0.79 -3.60
N TRP A 175 -9.76 1.93 -3.13
CA TRP A 175 -10.26 2.11 -1.76
C TRP A 175 -11.63 1.44 -1.60
N VAL A 176 -11.70 0.33 -0.86
CA VAL A 176 -12.98 -0.38 -0.63
C VAL A 176 -13.22 -0.61 0.86
N ASN A 177 -14.44 -0.28 1.28
CA ASN A 177 -14.99 -0.42 2.63
C ASN A 177 -15.55 -1.83 2.85
#